data_AF-A0A8T4YJ09-F1
#
_entry.id   AF-A0A8T4YJ09-F1
#
_cell.length_a   1.000
_cell.length_b   1.000
_cell.length_c   1.000
_cell.angle_alpha   90.00
_cell.angle_beta   90.00
_cell.angle_gamma   90.00
#
_symmetry.space_group_name_H-M   'P 1'
#
loop_
_entity.id
_entity.type
_entity.pdbx_description
1 polymer ?
#
loop_
_entity_poly.entity_id
_entity_poly.type
_entity_poly.pdbx_seq_one_letter_code
_entity_poly.pdbx_strand_id
1 'polypeptide(L)'
;MSLKEIREILEHFHRRAIARYCLEPRTFEEIINYMMEKTDWNHDLAYVLVGEHLAVLEKSHIVINVSGKWVTSKSAAEVLKKYF
;
A
#
# COMPACT_ATOMS: atom_id res chain seq x y z
N MET A 1 -14.35 -7.78 -19.48
CA MET A 1 -13.97 -7.13 -18.21
C MET A 1 -14.45 -5.69 -18.27
N SER A 2 -15.22 -5.24 -17.29
CA SER A 2 -15.75 -3.88 -17.18
C SER A 2 -14.69 -2.92 -16.64
N LEU A 3 -14.89 -1.62 -16.86
CA LEU A 3 -14.03 -0.58 -16.27
C LEU A 3 -13.98 -0.66 -14.74
N LYS A 4 -15.09 -1.07 -14.11
CA LYS A 4 -15.18 -1.28 -12.67
C LYS A 4 -14.24 -2.40 -12.20
N GLU A 5 -14.27 -3.54 -12.88
CA GLU A 5 -13.40 -4.68 -12.57
C GLU A 5 -11.92 -4.33 -12.76
N ILE A 6 -11.58 -3.60 -13.83
CA ILE A 6 -10.21 -3.14 -14.07
C ILE A 6 -9.74 -2.24 -12.92
N ARG A 7 -10.57 -1.29 -12.49
CA ARG A 7 -10.25 -0.40 -11.37
C ARG A 7 -10.01 -1.19 -10.08
N GLU A 8 -10.89 -2.12 -9.75
CA GLU A 8 -10.76 -2.95 -8.54
C GLU A 8 -9.44 -3.75 -8.56
N ILE A 9 -9.09 -4.33 -9.70
CA ILE A 9 -7.81 -5.05 -9.88
C ILE A 9 -6.62 -4.11 -9.64
N LEU A 10 -6.63 -2.91 -10.22
CA LEU A 10 -5.55 -1.93 -10.05
C LEU A 10 -5.42 -1.48 -8.59
N GLU A 11 -6.52 -1.18 -7.92
CA GLU A 11 -6.50 -0.82 -6.50
C GLU A 11 -5.94 -1.96 -5.63
N HIS A 12 -6.32 -3.21 -5.91
CA HIS A 12 -5.74 -4.36 -5.22
C HIS A 12 -4.23 -4.49 -5.47
N PHE A 13 -3.79 -4.24 -6.70
CA PHE A 13 -2.37 -4.24 -7.05
C PHE A 13 -1.59 -3.18 -6.25
N HIS A 14 -2.06 -1.94 -6.21
CA HIS A 14 -1.39 -0.86 -5.47
C HIS A 14 -1.37 -1.11 -3.95
N ARG A 15 -2.50 -1.54 -3.36
CA ARG A 15 -2.55 -1.91 -1.94
C ARG A 15 -1.53 -3.01 -1.60
N ARG A 16 -1.40 -4.02 -2.46
CA ARG A 16 -0.40 -5.08 -2.28
C ARG A 16 1.03 -4.55 -2.40
N ALA A 17 1.31 -3.64 -3.34
CA ALA A 17 2.62 -3.02 -3.47
C ALA A 17 3.01 -2.24 -2.20
N ILE A 18 2.09 -1.41 -1.70
CA ILE A 18 2.28 -0.64 -0.46
C ILE A 18 2.52 -1.57 0.74
N ALA A 19 1.67 -2.57 0.94
CA ALA A 19 1.83 -3.53 2.04
C ALA A 19 3.14 -4.33 1.95
N ARG A 20 3.65 -4.60 0.74
CA ARG A 20 4.96 -5.23 0.58
C ARG A 20 6.10 -4.28 0.91
N TYR A 21 6.01 -3.03 0.48
CA TYR A 21 7.04 -2.02 0.77
C TYR A 21 7.13 -1.73 2.28
N CYS A 22 6.00 -1.83 2.98
CA CYS A 22 5.90 -1.71 4.43
C CYS A 22 6.29 -3.00 5.20
N LEU A 23 6.86 -4.04 4.56
CA LEU A 23 7.42 -5.18 5.31
C LEU A 23 8.51 -4.73 6.30
N GLU A 24 9.17 -3.62 5.99
CA GLU A 24 9.97 -2.82 6.92
C GLU A 24 9.23 -1.52 7.24
N PRO A 25 9.45 -0.88 8.41
CA PRO A 25 8.80 0.38 8.74
C PRO A 25 9.11 1.49 7.72
N ARG A 26 8.05 2.16 7.23
CA ARG A 26 8.15 3.28 6.28
C ARG A 26 7.34 4.48 6.73
N THR A 27 7.89 5.66 6.56
CA THR A 27 7.16 6.93 6.66
C THR A 27 6.18 7.08 5.50
N PHE A 28 5.21 7.98 5.64
CA PHE A 28 4.24 8.26 4.59
C PHE A 28 4.93 8.75 3.29
N GLU A 29 5.92 9.64 3.43
CA GLU A 29 6.64 10.22 2.29
C GLU A 29 7.47 9.17 1.53
N GLU A 30 8.09 8.21 2.23
CA GLU A 30 8.78 7.10 1.58
C GLU A 30 7.82 6.24 0.74
N ILE A 31 6.59 6.03 1.21
CA ILE A 31 5.58 5.26 0.49
C ILE A 31 5.07 6.04 -0.73
N ILE A 32 4.84 7.35 -0.60
CA ILE A 32 4.48 8.23 -1.73
C ILE A 32 5.56 8.15 -2.82
N ASN A 33 6.82 8.39 -2.46
CA ASN A 33 7.93 8.36 -3.41
C ASN A 33 8.05 6.99 -4.08
N TYR A 34 7.94 5.90 -3.31
CA TYR A 34 7.92 4.55 -3.86
C TYR A 34 6.80 4.36 -4.89
N MET A 35 5.58 4.80 -4.59
CA MET A 35 4.45 4.63 -5.51
C MET A 35 4.60 5.49 -6.76
N MET A 36 5.12 6.71 -6.64
CA MET A 36 5.45 7.56 -7.79
C MET A 36 6.55 6.95 -8.67
N GLU A 37 7.51 6.23 -8.11
CA GLU A 37 8.53 5.51 -8.90
C GLU A 37 7.98 4.28 -9.63
N LYS A 38 6.88 3.70 -9.14
CA LYS A 38 6.27 2.48 -9.69
C LYS A 38 5.04 2.73 -10.56
N THR A 39 4.60 3.97 -10.64
CA THR A 39 3.39 4.38 -11.36
C THR A 39 3.67 5.70 -12.08
N ASP A 40 2.74 6.16 -12.90
CA ASP A 40 2.81 7.49 -13.51
C ASP A 40 2.07 8.56 -12.67
N TRP A 41 1.94 8.35 -11.36
CA TRP A 41 1.27 9.30 -10.47
C TRP A 41 2.14 10.52 -10.22
N ASN A 42 1.53 11.71 -10.29
CA ASN A 42 2.13 12.91 -9.72
C ASN A 42 2.01 12.89 -8.18
N HIS A 43 2.69 13.83 -7.52
CA HIS A 43 2.76 13.87 -6.06
C HIS A 43 1.38 14.04 -5.41
N ASP A 44 0.55 14.96 -5.90
CA ASP A 44 -0.80 15.20 -5.35
C ASP A 44 -1.70 13.96 -5.45
N LEU A 45 -1.68 13.28 -6.61
CA LEU A 45 -2.43 12.05 -6.82
C LEU A 45 -1.90 10.93 -5.92
N ALA A 46 -0.56 10.79 -5.82
CA ALA A 46 0.06 9.80 -4.97
C ALA A 46 -0.26 10.04 -3.48
N TYR A 47 -0.24 11.29 -3.03
CA TYR A 47 -0.61 11.67 -1.66
C TYR A 47 -2.02 11.18 -1.30
N VAL A 48 -3.00 11.44 -2.17
CA VAL A 48 -4.39 11.04 -1.94
C VAL A 48 -4.54 9.51 -2.00
N LEU A 49 -4.08 8.88 -3.08
CA LEU A 49 -4.29 7.44 -3.29
C LEU A 49 -3.52 6.57 -2.29
N VAL A 50 -2.29 6.96 -1.92
CA VAL A 50 -1.53 6.27 -0.88
C VAL A 50 -2.24 6.39 0.46
N GLY A 51 -2.78 7.57 0.80
CA GLY A 51 -3.59 7.78 2.00
C GLY A 51 -4.82 6.85 2.03
N GLU A 52 -5.58 6.80 0.93
CA GLU A 52 -6.75 5.91 0.83
C GLU A 52 -6.38 4.43 0.94
N HIS A 53 -5.30 4.01 0.27
CA HIS A 53 -4.83 2.64 0.31
C HIS A 53 -4.34 2.24 1.70
N LEU A 54 -3.59 3.11 2.39
CA LEU A 54 -3.16 2.88 3.77
C LEU A 54 -4.36 2.79 4.71
N ALA A 55 -5.35 3.68 4.60
CA ALA A 55 -6.55 3.62 5.43
C ALA A 55 -7.29 2.27 5.28
N VAL A 56 -7.42 1.75 4.06
CA VAL A 56 -8.02 0.43 3.81
C VAL A 56 -7.17 -0.71 4.41
N LEU A 57 -5.85 -0.64 4.25
CA LEU A 57 -4.93 -1.64 4.78
C LEU A 57 -4.90 -1.65 6.31
N GLU A 58 -4.96 -0.48 6.94
CA GLU A 58 -5.03 -0.32 8.40
C GLU A 58 -6.35 -0.82 8.96
N LYS A 59 -7.48 -0.47 8.31
CA LYS A 59 -8.80 -1.02 8.65
C LYS A 59 -8.84 -2.55 8.57
N SER A 60 -8.03 -3.14 7.69
CA SER A 60 -7.92 -4.58 7.52
C SER A 60 -6.82 -5.22 8.39
N HIS A 61 -6.13 -4.44 9.23
CA HIS A 61 -4.98 -4.87 10.05
C HIS A 61 -3.83 -5.51 9.25
N ILE A 62 -3.71 -5.21 7.96
CA ILE A 62 -2.61 -5.66 7.11
C ILE A 62 -1.37 -4.82 7.39
N VAL A 63 -1.57 -3.52 7.58
CA VAL A 63 -0.54 -2.55 7.96
C VAL A 63 -0.99 -1.87 9.25
N ILE A 64 -0.03 -1.46 10.08
CA ILE A 64 -0.26 -0.69 11.32
C ILE A 64 0.69 0.51 11.34
N ASN A 65 0.23 1.65 11.87
CA ASN A 65 1.09 2.78 12.16
C ASN A 65 1.73 2.63 13.56
N VAL A 66 3.06 2.65 13.61
CA VAL A 66 3.86 2.65 14.83
C VAL A 66 4.76 3.88 14.80
N SER A 67 4.46 4.85 15.67
CA SER A 67 5.24 6.09 15.82
C SER A 67 5.44 6.86 14.49
N GLY A 68 4.39 6.98 13.68
CA GLY A 68 4.43 7.69 12.40
C GLY A 68 5.00 6.90 11.23
N LYS A 69 5.29 5.60 11.42
CA LYS A 69 5.72 4.69 10.37
C LYS A 69 4.73 3.56 10.18
N TRP A 70 4.38 3.27 8.94
CA TRP A 70 3.56 2.14 8.56
C TRP A 70 4.43 0.90 8.43
N VAL A 71 3.98 -0.19 9.06
CA VAL A 71 4.63 -1.50 9.02
C VAL A 71 3.57 -2.57 8.85
N THR A 72 3.87 -3.57 8.03
CA THR A 72 2.99 -4.71 7.78
C THR A 72 2.92 -5.58 9.03
N SER A 73 1.71 -5.97 9.43
CA SER A 73 1.49 -6.80 10.60
C SER A 73 2.13 -8.17 10.42
N LYS A 74 2.52 -8.82 11.53
CA LYS A 74 3.23 -10.10 11.48
C LYS A 74 2.45 -11.17 10.70
N SER A 75 1.14 -11.28 10.95
CA SER A 75 0.27 -12.23 10.26
C SER A 75 0.18 -11.95 8.76
N ALA A 76 0.06 -10.69 8.35
CA ALA A 76 0.06 -10.32 6.95
C ALA A 76 1.43 -10.53 6.28
N ALA A 77 2.53 -10.27 6.99
CA ALA A 77 3.88 -10.48 6.50
C ALA A 77 4.16 -11.96 6.22
N GLU A 78 3.67 -12.88 7.07
CA GLU A 78 3.78 -14.33 6.84
C GLU A 78 3.06 -14.76 5.55
N VAL A 79 1.85 -14.23 5.31
CA VAL A 79 1.10 -14.48 4.07
C VAL A 79 1.82 -13.88 2.87
N LEU A 80 2.25 -12.61 2.94
CA LEU A 80 2.92 -11.93 1.84
C LEU A 80 4.26 -12.58 1.48
N LYS A 81 4.98 -13.16 2.43
CA LYS A 81 6.23 -13.91 2.18
C LYS A 81 6.01 -15.30 1.58
N LYS A 82 4.85 -15.93 1.83
CA LYS A 82 4.56 -17.30 1.38
C LYS A 82 4.21 -17.40 -0.11
N TYR A 83 3.71 -16.33 -0.71
CA TYR A 83 3.26 -16.30 -2.10
C TYR A 83 4.28 -15.62 -3.04
N PHE A 84 5.57 -15.66 -2.66
CA PHE A 84 6.74 -15.26 -3.43
C PHE A 84 7.96 -16.09 -2.99
#